data_AF-A0A929KBA5-F1
#
_entry.id   AF-A0A929KBA5-F1
#
_cell.length_a   1.000
_cell.length_b   1.000
_cell.length_c   1.000
_cell.angle_alpha   90.00
_cell.angle_beta   90.00
_cell.angle_gamma   90.00
#
_symmetry.space_group_name_H-M   'P 1'
#
loop_
_entity.id
_entity.type
_entity.pdbx_description
1 polymer ?
#
loop_
_entity_poly.entity_id
_entity_poly.type
_entity_poly.pdbx_seq_one_letter_code
_entity_poly.pdbx_strand_id
1 'polypeptide(L)' 'ARIIPFMYVAGLHVEQDLLGKQDSYKSRLEEIGFTVECLIAEYQEERFHKGLGFYEGIRESFLDRLRRSLDLIRFC' A
#
# COMPACT_ATOMS: atom_id res chain seq x y z
N ALA A 1 -9.91 -7.62 11.78
CA ALA A 1 -8.86 -6.59 11.70
C ALA A 1 -8.44 -6.42 10.25
N ARG A 2 -8.11 -5.19 9.81
CA ARG A 2 -7.70 -4.93 8.44
C ARG A 2 -6.26 -4.45 8.42
N ILE A 3 -5.40 -5.14 7.66
CA ILE A 3 -4.04 -4.69 7.39
C ILE A 3 -4.08 -3.81 6.14
N ILE A 4 -3.47 -2.64 6.24
CA ILE A 4 -3.29 -1.72 5.12
C ILE A 4 -1.78 -1.61 4.87
N PRO A 5 -1.26 -2.08 3.72
CA PRO A 5 0.13 -1.89 3.38
C PRO A 5 0.48 -0.40 3.29
N PHE A 6 1.33 0.07 4.19
CA PHE A 6 1.84 1.45 4.16
C PHE A 6 3.05 1.58 3.22
N MET A 7 2.87 1.14 1.97
CA MET A 7 3.87 1.15 0.90
C MET A 7 3.21 1.56 -0.42
N TYR A 8 3.96 2.24 -1.30
CA TYR A 8 3.40 2.72 -2.57
C TYR A 8 2.93 1.56 -3.47
N VAL A 9 3.79 0.54 -3.63
CA VAL A 9 3.46 -0.73 -4.29
C VAL A 9 3.40 -1.84 -3.24
N ALA A 10 2.42 -2.73 -3.37
CA ALA A 10 2.31 -3.91 -2.53
C ALA A 10 2.99 -5.11 -3.20
N GLY A 11 4.32 -5.20 -3.07
CA GLY A 11 5.14 -6.29 -3.62
C GLY A 11 5.51 -7.34 -2.57
N LEU A 12 6.68 -7.96 -2.75
CA LEU A 12 7.18 -9.11 -1.97
C LEU A 12 7.05 -8.94 -0.44
N HIS A 13 7.39 -7.75 0.09
CA HIS A 13 7.27 -7.47 1.53
C HIS A 13 5.82 -7.54 2.05
N VAL A 14 4.82 -7.21 1.23
CA VAL A 14 3.41 -7.37 1.61
C VAL A 14 3.02 -8.84 1.64
N GLU A 15 3.45 -9.59 0.64
CA GLU A 15 3.09 -11.00 0.49
C GLU A 15 3.74 -11.89 1.56
N GLN A 16 4.97 -11.57 1.96
CA GLN A 16 5.74 -12.35 2.93
C GLN A 16 5.54 -11.82 4.35
N ASP A 17 5.88 -10.56 4.61
CA ASP A 17 5.97 -10.03 5.98
C ASP A 17 4.59 -9.67 6.55
N LEU A 18 3.69 -9.14 5.73
CA LEU A 18 2.35 -8.74 6.18
C LEU A 18 1.33 -9.88 6.09
N LEU A 19 1.32 -10.63 4.99
CA LEU A 19 0.26 -11.59 4.67
C LEU A 19 0.74 -13.04 4.53
N GLY A 20 2.03 -13.30 4.79
CA GLY A 20 2.62 -14.62 4.66
C GLY A 20 1.98 -15.67 5.56
N LYS A 21 2.22 -16.94 5.25
CA LYS A 21 1.63 -18.07 5.99
C LYS A 21 2.26 -18.31 7.36
N GLN A 22 3.51 -17.90 7.56
CA GLN A 22 4.28 -18.10 8.80
C GLN A 22 5.02 -16.81 9.15
N ASP A 23 5.12 -16.53 10.45
CA ASP A 23 5.78 -15.35 11.03
C ASP A 23 5.41 -14.01 10.37
N SER A 24 4.16 -13.90 9.91
CA SER A 24 3.62 -12.68 9.31
C SER A 24 2.76 -11.92 10.31
N TYR A 25 2.49 -10.65 10.02
CA TYR A 25 1.58 -9.85 10.83
C TYR A 25 0.18 -10.46 10.82
N LYS A 26 -0.25 -11.01 9.68
CA LYS A 26 -1.51 -11.74 9.56
C LYS A 26 -1.54 -12.95 10.50
N SER A 27 -0.54 -13.82 10.45
CA SER A 27 -0.56 -15.07 11.24
C SER A 27 -0.58 -14.77 12.74
N ARG A 28 0.22 -13.80 13.21
CA ARG A 28 0.26 -13.41 14.63
C ARG A 28 -1.03 -12.78 15.11
N LEU A 29 -1.71 -12.00 14.26
CA LEU A 29 -3.02 -11.42 14.59
C LEU A 29 -4.13 -12.48 14.59
N GLU A 30 -4.06 -13.47 13.70
CA GLU A 30 -5.00 -14.60 13.67
C GLU A 30 -4.82 -15.53 14.88
N GLU A 31 -3.59 -15.76 15.33
CA GLU A 31 -3.28 -16.54 16.54
C GLU A 31 -3.91 -15.97 17.81
N ILE A 32 -4.03 -14.64 17.91
CA ILE A 32 -4.67 -13.97 19.06
C ILE A 32 -6.18 -13.77 18.86
N GLY A 33 -6.77 -14.37 17.83
CA GLY A 33 -8.22 -14.46 17.62
C GLY A 33 -8.84 -13.43 16.68
N PHE A 34 -8.04 -12.63 15.95
CA PHE A 34 -8.59 -11.73 14.94
C PHE A 34 -8.81 -12.44 13.60
N THR A 35 -9.93 -12.21 12.93
CA THR A 35 -10.03 -12.46 11.49
C THR A 35 -9.34 -11.32 10.74
N VAL A 36 -8.31 -11.62 9.95
CA VAL A 36 -7.48 -10.61 9.29
C VAL A 36 -7.73 -10.57 7.78
N GLU A 37 -7.93 -9.37 7.25
CA GLU A 37 -8.08 -9.13 5.82
C GLU A 37 -7.14 -8.03 5.31
N CYS A 38 -6.83 -8.09 4.01
CA CYS A 38 -6.18 -7.02 3.27
C CYS A 38 -7.03 -6.69 2.04
N LEU A 39 -7.20 -5.40 1.76
CA LEU A 39 -7.95 -4.96 0.58
C LEU A 39 -7.24 -5.39 -0.70
N ILE A 40 -8.03 -5.72 -1.71
CA ILE A 40 -7.59 -6.00 -3.07
C ILE A 40 -7.99 -4.82 -3.97
N ALA A 41 -7.10 -4.44 -4.87
CA ALA A 41 -7.36 -3.53 -5.96
C ALA A 41 -7.28 -4.30 -7.28
N GLU A 42 -8.13 -3.92 -8.22
CA GLU A 42 -8.16 -4.49 -9.57
C GLU A 42 -7.60 -3.44 -10.54
N TYR A 43 -6.66 -3.87 -11.38
CA TYR A 43 -6.03 -3.01 -12.36
C TYR A 43 -5.59 -3.83 -13.55
N GLN A 44 -6.02 -3.43 -14.76
CA GLN A 44 -5.71 -4.13 -16.01
C GLN A 44 -5.97 -5.65 -15.93
N GLU A 45 -7.14 -6.02 -15.40
CA GLU A 45 -7.58 -7.43 -15.22
C GLU A 45 -6.77 -8.24 -14.20
N GLU A 46 -5.76 -7.64 -13.56
CA GLU A 46 -4.99 -8.25 -12.48
C GLU A 46 -5.44 -7.78 -11.09
N ARG A 47 -5.20 -8.61 -10.08
CA ARG A 47 -5.58 -8.38 -8.69
C ARG A 47 -4.34 -8.17 -7.83
N PHE A 48 -4.29 -7.04 -7.14
CA PHE A 48 -3.17 -6.65 -6.29
C PHE A 48 -3.63 -6.43 -4.85
N HIS A 49 -2.77 -6.70 -3.88
CA HIS A 49 -2.96 -6.11 -2.56
C HIS A 49 -2.95 -4.58 -2.68
N LYS A 50 -3.91 -3.92 -2.05
CA LYS A 50 -4.13 -2.49 -2.22
C LYS A 50 -3.05 -1.68 -1.50
N GLY A 51 -1.96 -1.37 -2.19
CA GLY A 51 -0.94 -0.41 -1.77
C GLY A 51 -1.42 1.05 -1.87
N LEU A 52 -0.58 1.98 -1.37
CA LEU A 52 -0.92 3.40 -1.30
C LEU A 52 -1.12 4.04 -2.69
N GLY A 53 -0.49 3.52 -3.74
CA GLY A 53 -0.65 4.04 -5.11
C GLY A 53 -2.08 3.93 -5.66
N PHE A 54 -2.92 3.04 -5.12
CA PHE A 54 -4.32 2.91 -5.52
C PHE A 54 -5.24 3.98 -4.92
N TYR A 55 -4.77 4.78 -3.96
CA TYR A 55 -5.56 5.85 -3.36
C TYR A 55 -5.31 7.15 -4.12
N GLU A 56 -6.37 7.75 -4.65
CA GLU A 56 -6.31 8.99 -5.44
C GLU A 56 -5.63 10.13 -4.66
N GLY A 57 -6.02 10.37 -3.41
CA GLY A 57 -5.41 11.42 -2.60
C GLY A 57 -3.90 11.24 -2.37
N ILE A 58 -3.41 9.99 -2.37
CA ILE A 58 -1.97 9.73 -2.32
C ILE A 58 -1.32 10.13 -3.65
N ARG A 59 -1.89 9.71 -4.80
CA ARG A 59 -1.39 10.10 -6.11
C ARG A 59 -1.36 11.62 -6.29
N GLU A 60 -2.44 12.31 -5.92
CA GLU A 60 -2.51 13.77 -5.98
C GLU A 60 -1.44 14.41 -5.07
N SER A 61 -1.22 13.88 -3.87
CA SER A 61 -0.15 14.39 -2.99
C SER A 61 1.24 14.29 -3.61
N PHE A 62 1.53 13.24 -4.38
CA PHE A 62 2.79 13.11 -5.13
C PHE A 62 2.84 14.11 -6.30
N LEU A 63 1.75 14.26 -7.06
CA LEU A 63 1.66 15.22 -8.16
C LEU A 63 1.83 16.66 -7.68
N ASP A 64 1.22 17.02 -6.55
CA ASP A 64 1.34 18.36 -5.96
C ASP A 64 2.77 18.67 -5.54
N ARG A 65 3.49 17.69 -4.99
CA ARG A 65 4.92 17.82 -4.69
C ARG A 65 5.75 18.03 -5.96
N LEU A 66 5.45 17.31 -7.03
CA LEU A 66 6.14 17.47 -8.32
C LEU A 66 5.86 18.86 -8.93
N ARG A 67 4.59 19.29 -8.96
CA ARG A 67 4.18 20.62 -9.41
C ARG A 67 4.92 21.71 -8.65
N ARG A 68 4.95 21.60 -7.31
CA ARG A 68 5.67 22.56 -6.46
C ARG A 68 7.18 22.58 -6.74
N SER A 69 7.82 21.43 -6.93
CA SER A 69 9.24 21.37 -7.27
C SER A 69 9.53 22.03 -8.61
N LEU A 70 8.67 21.82 -9.63
CA LEU A 70 8.80 22.47 -10.94
C LEU A 70 8.61 23.99 -10.85
N ASP A 71 7.66 24.46 -10.04
CA ASP A 71 7.47 25.88 -9.80
C ASP A 71 8.72 26.51 -9.16
N LEU A 72 9.29 25.85 -8.15
CA LEU A 72 10.49 26.34 -7.46
C LEU A 72 11.71 26.42 -8.38
N ILE A 73 11.89 25.43 -9.27
CA ILE A 73 13.01 25.40 -10.24
C ILE A 73 12.97 26.62 -11.18
N ARG A 74 11.79 27.16 -11.51
CA ARG A 74 11.66 28.34 -12.38
C ARG A 74 12.17 29.64 -11.76
N PHE A 75 12.33 29.67 -10.44
CA PHE A 75 12.84 30.81 -9.69
C PHE A 75 14.32 30.65 -9.28
N CYS A 76 14.97 29.57 -9.71
CA CYS A 76 16.41 29.34 -9.56
C CYS A 76 17.19 29.78 -10.82
#